data_AF-A0A9P0K4C7-F1
#
_entry.id   AF-A0A9P0K4C7-F1
#
_cell.length_a   1.000
_cell.length_b   1.000
_cell.length_c   1.000
_cell.angle_alpha   90.00
_cell.angle_beta   90.00
_cell.angle_gamma   90.00
#
_symmetry.space_group_name_H-M   'P 1'
#
loop_
_entity.id
_entity.type
_entity.pdbx_description
1 polymer ?
#
loop_
_entity_poly.entity_id
_entity_poly.type
_entity_poly.pdbx_seq_one_letter_code
_entity_poly.pdbx_strand_id
1 'polypeptide(L)'
;MVESCSAVNCCNSRRKDVIMKFHRIPRYPNMRKLWLHAIRRENFTPSTTTVICEKHFTPEDYEVSVHGNKVLKKVAVPSVFDFPAQVYFHL
;
A
#
# COMPACT_ATOMS: atom_id res chain seq x y z
N MET A 1 -7.54 1.83 18.45
CA MET A 1 -7.16 2.56 17.22
C MET A 1 -7.52 1.69 16.02
N VAL A 2 -8.31 2.18 15.08
CA VAL A 2 -8.65 1.45 13.84
C VAL A 2 -7.55 1.73 12.81
N GLU A 3 -7.08 0.69 12.13
CA GLU A 3 -6.12 0.88 11.04
C GLU A 3 -6.84 1.41 9.79
N SER A 4 -6.40 2.59 9.33
CA SER A 4 -6.91 3.23 8.11
C SER A 4 -5.82 3.25 7.05
N CYS A 5 -6.21 3.06 5.78
CA CYS A 5 -5.28 3.11 4.68
C CYS A 5 -4.61 4.48 4.60
N SER A 6 -3.29 4.49 4.46
CA SER A 6 -2.48 5.71 4.39
C SER A 6 -2.27 6.23 2.98
N ALA A 7 -2.80 5.54 1.97
CA ALA A 7 -2.79 5.97 0.58
C ALA A 7 -3.64 7.24 0.40
N VAL A 8 -3.18 8.14 -0.47
CA VAL A 8 -3.93 9.35 -0.84
C VAL A 8 -5.27 8.95 -1.46
N ASN A 9 -6.33 9.69 -1.15
CA ASN A 9 -7.70 9.46 -1.64
C ASN A 9 -8.29 8.08 -1.31
N CYS A 10 -7.76 7.37 -0.31
CA CYS A 10 -8.30 6.08 0.13
C CYS A 10 -9.01 6.20 1.49
N CYS A 11 -10.31 5.91 1.52
CA CYS A 11 -11.12 5.93 2.75
C CYS A 11 -11.30 4.55 3.39
N ASN A 12 -10.56 3.53 2.93
CA ASN A 12 -10.68 2.18 3.48
C ASN A 12 -10.08 2.13 4.90
N SER A 13 -10.86 1.61 5.83
CA SER A 13 -10.45 1.35 7.20
C SER A 13 -10.80 -0.08 7.58
N ARG A 14 -10.11 -0.65 8.57
CA ARG A 14 -10.42 -2.01 9.02
C ARG A 14 -11.79 -2.04 9.70
N ARG A 15 -12.75 -2.71 9.07
CA ARG A 15 -14.10 -2.94 9.60
C ARG A 15 -14.34 -4.44 9.81
N LYS A 16 -15.25 -4.81 10.71
CA LYS A 16 -15.51 -6.22 11.06
C LYS A 16 -16.29 -6.97 9.97
N ASP A 17 -17.09 -6.24 9.23
CA ASP A 17 -17.99 -6.68 8.17
C ASP A 17 -17.30 -6.83 6.80
N VAL A 18 -16.08 -6.30 6.65
CA VAL A 18 -15.33 -6.33 5.39
C VAL A 18 -14.02 -7.08 5.57
N ILE A 19 -13.87 -8.21 4.85
CA ILE A 19 -12.61 -8.94 4.77
C ILE A 19 -11.70 -8.21 3.79
N MET A 20 -10.89 -7.30 4.32
CA MET A 20 -9.88 -6.57 3.54
C MET A 20 -8.52 -6.67 4.22
N LYS A 21 -7.49 -6.97 3.44
CA LYS A 21 -6.10 -7.02 3.93
C LYS A 21 -5.49 -5.63 3.99
N PHE A 22 -4.75 -5.39 5.06
CA PHE A 22 -3.96 -4.18 5.30
C PHE A 22 -2.51 -4.60 5.50
N HIS A 23 -1.62 -3.99 4.74
CA HIS A 23 -0.21 -4.33 4.72
C HIS A 23 0.61 -3.20 5.35
N ARG A 24 1.46 -3.54 6.31
CA ARG A 24 2.36 -2.57 6.95
C ARG A 24 3.51 -2.23 6.01
N ILE A 25 4.03 -1.02 6.14
CA ILE A 25 5.25 -0.61 5.44
C ILE A 25 6.39 -1.59 5.79
N PRO A 26 7.13 -2.13 4.79
CA PRO A 26 8.26 -3.01 5.03
C PRO A 26 9.31 -2.40 5.97
N ARG A 27 9.95 -3.25 6.78
CA ARG A 27 11.08 -2.84 7.63
C ARG A 27 12.39 -2.68 6.84
N TYR A 28 12.53 -3.44 5.75
CA TYR A 28 13.72 -3.40 4.91
C TYR A 28 13.87 -2.02 4.24
N PRO A 29 15.01 -1.32 4.39
CA PRO A 29 15.17 0.07 3.97
C PRO A 29 14.88 0.31 2.48
N ASN A 30 15.31 -0.61 1.63
CA ASN A 30 15.08 -0.55 0.17
C ASN A 30 13.58 -0.59 -0.17
N MET A 31 12.86 -1.58 0.34
CA MET A 31 11.42 -1.73 0.10
C MET A 31 10.62 -0.62 0.76
N ARG A 32 11.03 -0.19 1.96
CA ARG A 32 10.45 0.96 2.66
C ARG A 32 10.54 2.23 1.82
N LYS A 33 11.70 2.51 1.21
CA LYS A 33 11.90 3.66 0.33
C LYS A 33 10.97 3.59 -0.89
N LEU A 34 10.85 2.42 -1.52
CA LEU A 34 9.97 2.22 -2.68
C LEU A 34 8.49 2.44 -2.33
N TRP A 35 8.03 1.91 -1.19
CA TRP A 35 6.66 2.12 -0.72
C TRP A 35 6.38 3.57 -0.40
N LEU A 36 7.28 4.26 0.30
CA LEU A 36 7.11 5.68 0.63
C LEU A 36 7.09 6.55 -0.62
N HIS A 37 7.94 6.23 -1.60
CA HIS A 37 7.92 6.87 -2.91
C HIS A 37 6.59 6.64 -3.64
N ALA A 38 6.07 5.41 -3.65
CA ALA A 38 4.81 5.07 -4.30
C ALA A 38 3.59 5.75 -3.64
N ILE A 39 3.60 5.92 -2.32
CA ILE A 39 2.53 6.62 -1.58
C ILE A 39 2.47 8.12 -1.94
N ARG A 40 3.56 8.71 -2.46
CA ARG A 40 3.67 10.10 -2.92
C ARG A 40 3.13 11.13 -1.93
N ARG A 41 3.39 10.93 -0.64
CA ARG A 41 2.97 11.84 0.42
C ARG A 41 4.18 12.62 0.93
N GLU A 42 4.17 13.93 0.70
CA GLU A 42 5.22 14.83 1.18
C GLU A 42 5.26 14.86 2.72
N ASN A 43 6.46 15.01 3.27
CA ASN A 43 6.72 15.08 4.72
C ASN A 43 6.09 13.93 5.54
N PHE A 44 5.93 12.77 4.91
CA PHE A 44 5.28 11.61 5.53
C PHE A 44 6.27 10.73 6.28
N THR A 45 6.12 10.64 7.60
CA THR A 45 6.85 9.67 8.42
C THR A 45 5.91 8.52 8.79
N PRO A 46 6.12 7.29 8.27
CA PRO A 46 5.27 6.16 8.59
C PRO A 46 5.45 5.75 10.06
N SER A 47 4.34 5.65 10.77
CA SER A 47 4.24 5.07 12.11
C SER A 47 4.08 3.54 12.05
N THR A 48 4.07 2.88 13.20
CA THR A 48 3.76 1.44 13.30
C THR A 48 2.36 1.10 12.80
N THR A 49 1.44 2.06 12.82
CA THR A 49 0.04 1.93 12.39
C THR A 49 -0.18 2.32 10.93
N THR A 50 0.87 2.76 10.23
CA THR A 50 0.80 3.08 8.81
C THR A 50 0.64 1.80 7.99
N VAL A 51 -0.48 1.71 7.29
CA VAL A 51 -0.85 0.55 6.46
C VAL A 51 -1.42 0.98 5.12
N ILE A 52 -1.28 0.09 4.13
CA ILE A 52 -1.88 0.22 2.80
C ILE A 52 -2.84 -0.95 2.58
N CYS A 53 -4.07 -0.69 2.14
CA CYS A 53 -5.05 -1.76 1.89
C CYS A 53 -4.77 -2.51 0.59
N GLU A 54 -5.31 -3.71 0.45
CA GLU A 54 -5.04 -4.58 -0.71
C GLU A 54 -5.41 -4.00 -2.07
N LYS A 55 -6.33 -3.02 -2.14
CA LYS A 55 -6.71 -2.33 -3.39
C LYS A 55 -5.56 -1.59 -4.09
N HIS A 56 -4.47 -1.31 -3.38
CA HIS A 56 -3.30 -0.64 -3.95
C HIS A 56 -2.26 -1.60 -4.55
N PHE A 57 -2.57 -2.89 -4.57
CA PHE A 57 -1.72 -3.95 -5.12
C PHE A 57 -2.49 -4.69 -6.21
N THR A 58 -1.77 -5.14 -7.22
CA THR A 58 -2.30 -5.95 -8.30
C THR A 58 -2.41 -7.42 -7.87
N PRO A 59 -3.24 -8.25 -8.53
CA PRO A 59 -3.26 -9.69 -8.27
C PRO A 59 -1.87 -10.35 -8.39
N GLU A 60 -1.04 -9.85 -9.30
CA GLU A 60 0.31 -10.35 -9.58
C GLU A 60 1.30 -10.03 -8.45
N ASP A 61 1.00 -9.07 -7.58
CA ASP A 61 1.78 -8.77 -6.38
C ASP A 61 1.59 -9.80 -5.26
N TYR A 62 0.64 -10.72 -5.42
CA TYR A 62 0.36 -11.78 -4.44
C TYR A 62 0.91 -13.13 -4.88
N GLU A 63 1.20 -13.95 -3.88
CA GLU A 63 1.55 -15.36 -4.02
C GLU A 63 0.77 -16.19 -2.99
N VAL A 64 0.71 -17.50 -3.21
CA VAL A 64 0.12 -18.43 -2.25
C VAL A 64 1.24 -18.95 -1.36
N SER A 65 1.16 -18.66 -0.07
CA SER A 65 2.10 -19.20 0.92
C SER A 65 2.02 -20.73 1.01
N VAL A 66 3.02 -21.35 1.62
CA VAL A 66 3.05 -22.82 1.88
C VAL A 66 1.83 -23.32 2.67
N HIS A 67 1.13 -22.42 3.38
CA HIS A 67 -0.09 -22.73 4.15
C HIS A 67 -1.38 -22.41 3.37
N GLY A 68 -1.31 -22.18 2.06
CA GLY A 68 -2.48 -21.86 1.22
C GLY A 68 -2.99 -20.41 1.34
N ASN A 69 -2.39 -19.58 2.19
CA ASN A 69 -2.83 -18.20 2.38
C ASN A 69 -2.29 -17.28 1.27
N LYS A 70 -3.15 -16.44 0.68
CA LYS A 70 -2.76 -15.32 -0.19
C LYS A 70 -1.88 -14.33 0.59
N VAL A 71 -0.61 -14.17 0.23
CA VAL A 71 0.33 -13.25 0.88
C VAL A 71 0.96 -12.32 -0.15
N LEU A 72 1.37 -11.13 0.29
CA LEU A 72 2.03 -10.18 -0.58
C LEU A 72 3.47 -10.63 -0.82
N LYS A 73 3.93 -10.61 -2.07
CA LYS A 73 5.32 -10.92 -2.43
C LYS A 73 6.27 -9.97 -1.71
N LYS A 74 7.45 -10.46 -1.33
CA LYS A 74 8.48 -9.65 -0.64
C LYS A 74 8.94 -8.43 -1.45
N VAL A 75 8.83 -8.52 -2.77
CA VAL A 75 9.23 -7.48 -3.75
C VAL A 75 8.07 -6.59 -4.19
N ALA A 76 6.85 -6.84 -3.72
CA ALA A 76 5.69 -6.05 -4.12
C ALA A 76 5.80 -4.61 -3.61
N VAL A 77 5.37 -3.68 -4.44
CA VAL A 77 5.28 -2.25 -4.15
C VAL A 77 3.87 -1.82 -4.54
N PRO A 78 3.15 -1.05 -3.71
CA PRO A 78 1.82 -0.59 -4.10
C PRO A 78 1.95 0.27 -5.37
N SER A 79 1.10 0.01 -6.34
CA SER A 79 1.19 0.59 -7.69
C SER A 79 -0.14 1.14 -8.19
N VAL A 80 -1.26 0.73 -7.57
CA VAL A 80 -2.60 1.16 -7.96
C VAL A 80 -2.99 2.37 -7.11
N PHE A 81 -2.95 3.56 -7.70
CA PHE A 81 -3.36 4.81 -7.06
C PHE A 81 -4.15 5.68 -8.04
N ASP A 82 -5.09 6.44 -7.50
CA ASP A 82 -5.83 7.46 -8.24
C ASP A 82 -5.12 8.81 -8.07
N PHE A 83 -3.93 8.91 -8.66
CA PHE A 83 -3.23 10.18 -8.79
C PHE A 83 -3.65 10.85 -10.09
N PRO A 84 -3.88 12.17 -10.11
CA PRO A 84 -4.01 12.87 -11.38
C PRO A 84 -2.75 12.56 -12.21
N ALA A 85 -2.95 12.16 -13.46
CA ALA A 85 -1.84 12.01 -14.39
C ALA A 85 -1.02 13.30 -14.32
N GLN A 86 0.30 13.19 -14.12
CA GLN A 86 1.16 14.35 -14.26
C GLN A 86 1.02 14.79 -15.72
N VAL A 87 0.14 15.76 -15.95
CA VAL A 87 0.07 16.50 -17.19
C VAL A 87 1.40 17.18 -17.30
N TYR A 88 2.32 16.54 -18.03
CA TYR A 88 3.52 17.18 -18.51
C TYR A 88 3.03 18.32 -19.41
N PHE A 89 2.98 19.53 -18.85
CA PHE A 89 3.07 20.74 -19.64
C PHE A 89 4.47 20.74 -20.24
N HIS A 90 4.62 19.98 -21.33
CA HIS A 90 5.71 20.23 -22.25
C HIS A 90 5.30 21.49 -23.01
N LEU A 91 5.89 22.61 -22.58
CA LEU A 91 6.09 23.78 -23.43
C LEU A 91 6.75 23.35 -24.74
#